data_AF-A0A973XZK9-F1
#
_entry.id   AF-A0A973XZK9-F1
#
_cell.length_a   1.000
_cell.length_b   1.000
_cell.length_c   1.000
_cell.angle_alpha   90.00
_cell.angle_beta   90.00
_cell.angle_gamma   90.00
#
_symmetry.space_group_name_H-M   'P 1'
#
loop_
_entity.id
_entity.type
_entity.pdbx_description
1 polymer ?
#
loop_
_entity_poly.entity_id
_entity_poly.type
_entity_poly.pdbx_seq_one_letter_code
_entity_poly.pdbx_strand_id
1 'polypeptide(L)' 'MATLYVRDLPEEVLTELKIRAARNHQSLQAYARSLLEQEAATPAIEDVVARIRARATARLSTDEVLQDIDRGRRHE' A
#
# COMPACT_ATOMS: atom_id res chain seq x y z
N MET A 1 -1.06 17.59 12.80
CA MET A 1 0.31 17.63 12.24
C MET A 1 1.24 16.93 13.21
N ALA A 2 2.11 16.05 12.70
CA ALA A 2 3.17 15.41 13.47
C ALA A 2 4.52 15.86 12.92
N THR A 3 5.54 15.92 13.78
CA THR A 3 6.91 16.28 13.41
C THR A 3 7.81 15.08 13.68
N LEU A 4 8.69 14.78 12.73
CA LEU A 4 9.67 13.70 12.82
C LEU A 4 11.08 14.28 12.71
N TYR A 5 11.96 13.90 13.63
CA TYR A 5 13.38 14.21 13.59
C TYR A 5 14.17 12.93 13.30
N VAL A 6 14.94 12.95 12.21
CA VAL A 6 15.84 11.86 11.85
C VAL A 6 17.23 12.21 12.37
N ARG A 7 17.73 11.43 13.33
CA ARG A 7 19.06 11.61 13.92
C ARG A 7 20.11 10.83 13.16
N ASP A 8 21.34 11.34 13.20
CA ASP A 8 22.53 10.66 12.69
C ASP A 8 22.41 10.22 11.23
N LEU A 9 21.75 11.03 10.41
CA LEU A 9 21.61 10.77 8.97
C LEU A 9 22.98 10.98 8.29
N PRO A 10 23.52 9.98 7.57
CA PRO A 10 24.75 10.14 6.83
C PRO A 10 24.68 11.31 5.84
N GLU A 11 25.73 12.12 5.76
CA GLU A 11 25.75 13.33 4.91
C GLU A 11 25.54 13.02 3.43
N GLU A 12 26.06 11.87 2.97
CA GLU A 12 25.86 11.34 1.62
C GLU A 12 24.38 11.08 1.31
N VAL A 13 23.63 10.53 2.27
CA VAL A 13 22.18 10.30 2.13
C VAL A 13 21.43 11.62 2.09
N LEU A 14 21.78 12.55 2.98
CA LEU A 14 21.19 13.89 2.98
C LEU A 14 21.42 14.61 1.65
N THR A 15 22.63 14.50 1.10
CA THR A 15 23.01 15.11 -0.18
C THR A 15 22.20 14.53 -1.33
N GLU A 16 22.10 13.20 -1.43
CA GLU A 16 21.32 12.54 -2.47
C GLU A 16 19.83 12.91 -2.38
N LEU A 17 19.25 12.95 -1.17
CA LEU A 17 17.86 13.37 -0.98
C LEU A 17 17.62 14.83 -1.39
N LYS A 18 18.57 15.74 -1.11
CA LYS A 18 18.50 17.13 -1.59
C LYS A 18 18.52 17.22 -3.11
N ILE A 19 19.39 16.45 -3.78
CA ILE A 19 19.46 16.39 -5.24
C ILE A 19 18.14 15.90 -5.83
N ARG A 20 17.56 14.83 -5.27
CA ARG A 20 16.27 14.29 -5.71
C ARG A 20 15.12 15.26 -5.46
N ALA A 21 15.09 15.93 -4.31
CA ALA A 21 14.09 16.94 -4.01
C ALA A 21 14.15 18.10 -5.02
N ALA A 22 15.35 18.61 -5.33
CA ALA A 22 15.55 19.67 -6.32
C ALA A 22 15.09 19.24 -7.73
N ARG A 23 15.39 18.00 -8.15
CA ARG A 23 14.92 17.44 -9.43
C ARG A 23 13.40 17.36 -9.53
N ASN A 24 12.71 17.21 -8.40
CA ASN A 24 11.24 17.17 -8.34
C ASN A 24 10.63 18.55 -8.03
N HIS A 25 11.42 19.63 -8.03
CA HIS A 25 10.98 20.99 -7.66
C HIS A 25 10.33 21.07 -6.27
N GLN A 26 10.82 20.25 -5.33
CA GLN A 26 10.31 20.16 -3.98
C GLN A 26 11.37 20.61 -2.97
N SER A 27 10.93 21.13 -1.83
CA SER A 27 11.81 21.23 -0.65
C SER A 27 12.15 19.83 -0.15
N LEU A 28 13.29 19.68 0.54
CA LEU A 28 13.68 18.40 1.14
C LEU A 28 12.60 17.84 2.08
N GLN A 29 11.97 18.71 2.88
CA GLN A 29 10.89 18.31 3.79
C GLN A 29 9.65 17.81 3.03
N ALA A 30 9.28 18.47 1.93
CA ALA A 30 8.15 18.03 1.11
C ALA A 30 8.44 16.68 0.44
N TYR A 31 9.64 16.51 -0.11
CA TYR A 31 10.07 15.27 -0.73
C TYR A 31 10.11 14.10 0.29
N ALA A 32 10.69 14.32 1.46
CA ALA A 32 10.75 13.32 2.54
C ALA A 32 9.34 12.93 3.04
N ARG A 33 8.44 13.91 3.18
CA ARG A 33 7.04 13.64 3.52
C ARG A 33 6.37 12.75 2.47
N SER A 34 6.53 13.07 1.18
CA SER A 34 5.95 12.26 0.10
C SER A 34 6.48 10.83 0.10
N LEU A 35 7.78 10.62 0.37
CA LEU A 35 8.34 9.27 0.51
C LEU A 35 7.70 8.51 1.68
N LEU A 36 7.55 9.16 2.84
CA LEU A 36 6.93 8.54 4.01
C LEU A 36 5.44 8.23 3.78
N GLU A 37 4.72 9.10 3.08
CA GLU A 37 3.32 8.87 2.70
C GLU A 37 3.18 7.69 1.74
N GLN A 38 4.08 7.56 0.75
CA GLN A 38 4.11 6.43 -0.17
C GLN A 38 4.43 5.11 0.52
N GLU A 39 5.41 5.11 1.43
CA GLU A 39 5.75 3.95 2.23
C GLU A 39 4.58 3.53 3.12
N ALA A 40 3.96 4.48 3.82
CA ALA A 40 2.82 4.22 4.69
C ALA A 40 1.55 3.79 3.93
N ALA A 41 1.42 4.14 2.65
CA ALA A 41 0.31 3.73 1.82
C ALA A 41 0.37 2.25 1.41
N THR A 42 1.54 1.60 1.53
CA THR A 42 1.72 0.19 1.22
C THR A 42 1.59 -0.64 2.50
N PRO A 43 0.43 -1.26 2.77
CA PRO A 43 0.27 -2.10 3.96
C PRO A 43 1.18 -3.34 3.87
N ALA A 44 1.71 -3.78 5.02
CA ALA A 44 2.40 -5.05 5.10
C ALA A 44 1.48 -6.17 4.61
N ILE A 45 2.03 -7.16 3.90
CA ILE A 45 1.22 -8.22 3.30
C ILE A 45 0.49 -9.03 4.37
N GLU A 46 1.07 -9.14 5.56
CA GLU A 46 0.49 -9.73 6.75
C GLU A 46 -0.77 -8.99 7.19
N ASP A 47 -0.75 -7.65 7.17
CA ASP A 47 -1.91 -6.81 7.50
C ASP A 47 -3.00 -6.92 6.43
N VAL A 48 -2.61 -7.03 5.16
CA VAL A 48 -3.55 -7.26 4.05
C VAL A 48 -4.23 -8.62 4.21
N VAL A 49 -3.48 -9.68 4.48
CA VAL A 49 -4.02 -11.03 4.69
C VAL A 49 -4.93 -11.07 5.92
N ALA A 50 -4.55 -10.41 7.02
CA ALA A 50 -5.39 -10.29 8.21
C ALA A 50 -6.71 -9.56 7.89
N ARG A 51 -6.66 -8.45 7.13
CA ARG A 51 -7.85 -7.73 6.66
C ARG A 51 -8.73 -8.59 5.75
N ILE A 52 -8.14 -9.35 4.83
CA ILE A 52 -8.88 -10.29 3.97
C ILE A 52 -9.59 -11.33 4.83
N ARG A 53 -8.89 -11.97 5.79
CA ARG A 53 -9.49 -12.94 6.70
C ARG A 53 -10.62 -12.35 7.54
N ALA A 54 -10.46 -11.12 8.02
CA ALA A 54 -11.49 -10.43 8.79
C ALA A 54 -12.72 -10.03 7.95
N ARG A 55 -12.52 -9.73 6.66
CA ARG A 55 -13.59 -9.27 5.75
C ARG A 55 -14.22 -10.39 4.93
N ALA A 56 -13.56 -11.54 4.81
CA ALA A 56 -14.08 -12.72 4.14
C ALA A 56 -15.24 -13.31 4.95
N THR A 57 -16.44 -12.81 4.68
CA THR A 57 -17.70 -13.30 5.26
C THR A 57 -18.39 -14.33 4.37
N ALA A 58 -18.07 -14.34 3.07
CA ALA A 58 -18.62 -15.30 2.12
C ALA A 58 -17.94 -16.66 2.28
N ARG A 59 -18.71 -17.66 2.68
CA ARG A 59 -18.36 -19.07 2.50
C ARG A 59 -19.12 -19.54 1.27
N LEU A 60 -18.40 -19.80 0.18
CA LEU A 60 -18.96 -20.45 -1.00
C LEU A 60 -18.65 -21.93 -0.89
N SER A 61 -19.69 -22.76 -0.90
CA SER A 61 -19.54 -24.20 -1.07
C SER A 61 -19.31 -24.54 -2.55
N THR A 62 -18.69 -25.68 -2.79
CA THR A 62 -18.48 -26.19 -4.16
C THR A 62 -19.82 -26.39 -4.88
N ASP A 63 -20.86 -26.83 -4.18
CA ASP A 63 -22.19 -27.03 -4.75
C ASP A 63 -22.83 -25.72 -5.21
N GLU A 64 -22.72 -24.63 -4.44
CA GLU A 64 -23.23 -23.30 -4.84
C GLU A 64 -22.55 -22.79 -6.11
N VAL A 65 -21.24 -22.98 -6.23
CA VAL A 65 -20.48 -22.60 -7.42
C VAL A 65 -20.92 -23.41 -8.64
N LEU A 66 -21.10 -24.72 -8.50
CA LEU A 66 -21.59 -25.59 -9.57
C LEU A 66 -23.02 -25.19 -9.99
N GLN A 67 -23.86 -24.83 -9.03
CA GLN A 67 -25.24 -24.41 -9.30
C GLN A 67 -25.31 -23.10 -10.09
N ASP A 68 -24.44 -22.14 -9.79
CA ASP A 68 -24.33 -20.88 -10.53
C ASP A 68 -23.80 -21.09 -11.96
N ILE A 69 -22.81 -21.96 -12.13
CA ILE A 69 -22.29 -22.35 -13.46
C ILE A 69 -23.41 -22.98 -14.31
N ASP A 70 -24.15 -23.92 -13.73
CA ASP A 70 -25.27 -24.58 -14.43
C ASP A 70 -26.43 -23.62 -14.70
N ARG A 71 -26.66 -22.62 -13.84
CA ARG A 71 -27.64 -21.55 -14.11
C ARG A 71 -27.21 -20.73 -15.33
N GLY A 72 -25.92 -20.36 -15.43
CA GLY A 72 -25.38 -19.63 -16.59
C GLY A 72 -25.56 -20.39 -17.90
N ARG A 73 -25.26 -21.69 -17.93
CA ARG A 73 -25.41 -22.55 -19.12
C ARG A 73 -26.85 -22.77 -19.59
N ARG A 74 -27.84 -22.58 -18.73
CA ARG A 74 -29.27 -22.73 -19.06
C ARG A 74 -29.91 -21.44 -19.59
N HIS A 75 -29.20 -20.31 -19.52
CA HIS A 75 -29.65 -19.00 -19.98
C HIS A 75 -29.06 -18.58 -21.34
N GLU A 76 -28.29 -19.47 -21.98
CA GLU A 76 -27.87 -19.40 -23.40
C GLU A 76 -28.70 -20.38 -24.23
#